data_AF-A0A3R7YGV3-F1
#
_entry.id   AF-A0A3R7YGV3-F1
#
_cell.length_a   1.000
_cell.length_b   1.000
_cell.length_c   1.000
_cell.angle_alpha   90.00
_cell.angle_beta   90.00
_cell.angle_gamma   90.00
#
_symmetry.space_group_name_H-M   'P 1'
#
loop_
_entity.id
_entity.type
_entity.pdbx_description
1 polymer ?
#
loop_
_entity_poly.entity_id
_entity_poly.type
_entity_poly.pdbx_seq_one_letter_code
_entity_poly.pdbx_strand_id
1 'polypeptide(L)'
;MIVEGFLTSLSTVKSSVVSQDALESALDTLLNVSSDNDYQCIQVFNAFDQPKLIFHPSTKTYEVSADPTRKLHASSAHRLSLFRERYARTHHIIIRSSSHQLTQIQQLERNQELDCFVVLSDVHLDEPAVMARLDALFSGYEPFTPTLFILMGNFTSSPVGYGYGTPASSKTIRTLKQHFDDLATLLLKYPALVEKSQFLFVPGPDDPGAPHVLPRHPVCLVKTLVDQGHLCPLPIAARPIHWAYDSALQMFPLPDVVCVSVFHPGPFYVDYSFVLYRPASNTAEVSRVDID
;
A
#
# COMPACT_ATOMS: atom_id res chain seq x y z
N MET A 1 23.11 -11.58 24.38
CA MET A 1 23.66 -10.20 24.29
C MET A 1 22.70 -9.10 24.74
N ILE A 2 21.73 -8.61 23.94
CA ILE A 2 20.89 -7.45 24.40
C ILE A 2 20.13 -7.77 25.71
N VAL A 3 19.53 -8.95 25.81
CA VAL A 3 18.76 -9.40 26.99
C VAL A 3 19.62 -9.46 28.26
N GLU A 4 20.82 -10.05 28.20
CA GLU A 4 21.73 -10.18 29.36
C GLU A 4 22.21 -8.82 29.88
N GLY A 5 22.50 -7.87 28.98
CA GLY A 5 22.87 -6.50 29.34
C GLY A 5 21.72 -5.71 29.98
N PHE A 6 20.48 -5.99 29.58
CA PHE A 6 19.29 -5.38 30.16
C PHE A 6 19.02 -5.93 31.58
N LEU A 7 19.16 -7.25 31.77
CA LEU A 7 19.02 -7.90 33.08
C LEU A 7 20.08 -7.45 34.09
N THR A 8 21.34 -7.25 33.67
CA THR A 8 22.37 -6.69 34.56
C THR A 8 22.05 -5.26 35.00
N SER A 9 21.56 -4.42 34.08
CA SER A 9 21.12 -3.05 34.39
C SER A 9 19.98 -3.01 35.42
N LEU A 10 19.01 -3.93 35.29
CA LEU A 10 17.81 -3.99 36.13
C LEU A 10 18.08 -4.27 37.61
N SER A 11 19.12 -5.03 37.94
CA SER A 11 19.54 -5.30 39.33
C SER A 11 19.83 -4.05 40.17
N THR A 12 20.01 -2.89 39.52
CA THR A 12 20.30 -1.59 40.15
C THR A 12 19.03 -0.84 40.59
N VAL A 13 17.83 -1.22 40.14
CA VAL A 13 16.60 -0.42 40.30
C VAL A 13 15.91 -0.71 41.64
N LYS A 14 16.34 -0.02 42.71
CA LYS A 14 15.69 -0.04 44.03
C LYS A 14 14.44 0.85 44.12
N SER A 15 13.48 0.66 43.20
CA SER A 15 12.18 1.36 43.23
C SER A 15 11.16 0.56 44.03
N SER A 16 10.52 1.17 45.03
CA SER A 16 9.54 0.47 45.89
C SER A 16 8.16 0.24 45.24
N VAL A 17 7.97 0.66 43.99
CA VAL A 17 6.65 0.72 43.32
C VAL A 17 6.48 -0.36 42.24
N VAL A 18 7.58 -0.99 41.80
CA VAL A 18 7.55 -2.08 40.80
C VAL A 18 8.45 -3.19 41.30
N SER A 19 7.88 -4.36 41.62
CA SER A 19 8.65 -5.54 41.98
C SER A 19 9.32 -6.15 40.75
N GLN A 20 10.47 -6.80 40.96
CA GLN A 20 11.19 -7.52 39.91
C GLN A 20 10.28 -8.58 39.26
N ASP A 21 9.57 -9.37 40.05
CA ASP A 21 8.64 -10.41 39.60
C ASP A 21 7.53 -9.87 38.68
N ALA A 22 7.02 -8.65 38.94
CA ALA A 22 6.00 -8.02 38.10
C ALA A 22 6.58 -7.55 36.76
N LEU A 23 7.86 -7.17 36.73
CA LEU A 23 8.56 -6.79 35.51
C LEU A 23 8.96 -8.00 34.66
N GLU A 24 9.42 -9.08 35.30
CA GLU A 24 9.71 -10.35 34.64
C GLU A 24 8.42 -10.98 34.08
N SER A 25 7.31 -10.97 34.84
CA SER A 25 6.00 -11.39 34.33
C SER A 25 5.48 -10.51 33.17
N ALA A 26 5.71 -9.20 33.20
CA ALA A 26 5.38 -8.32 32.08
C ALA A 26 6.28 -8.59 30.84
N LEU A 27 7.55 -8.91 31.04
CA LEU A 27 8.49 -9.29 29.99
C LEU A 27 8.08 -10.63 29.34
N ASP A 28 7.77 -11.65 30.13
CA ASP A 28 7.27 -12.94 29.65
C ASP A 28 5.92 -12.78 28.93
N THR A 29 5.05 -11.88 29.39
CA THR A 29 3.79 -11.57 28.70
C THR A 29 4.06 -10.93 27.33
N LEU A 30 5.00 -9.99 27.24
CA LEU A 30 5.41 -9.37 25.97
C LEU A 30 6.11 -10.36 25.03
N LEU A 31 6.93 -11.27 25.56
CA LEU A 31 7.61 -12.31 24.79
C LEU A 31 6.62 -13.36 24.26
N ASN A 32 5.67 -13.82 25.08
CA ASN A 32 4.62 -14.75 24.64
C ASN A 32 3.69 -14.11 23.60
N VAL A 33 3.33 -12.83 23.75
CA VAL A 33 2.59 -12.07 22.72
C VAL A 33 3.42 -11.92 21.43
N SER A 34 4.76 -11.91 21.51
CA SER A 34 5.61 -11.88 20.31
C SER A 34 5.76 -13.24 19.61
N SER A 35 5.49 -14.36 20.29
CA SER A 35 5.50 -15.71 19.69
C SER A 35 4.14 -16.17 19.17
N ASP A 36 3.02 -15.71 19.73
CA ASP A 36 1.67 -15.98 19.21
C ASP A 36 1.28 -15.08 18.02
N ASN A 37 1.98 -13.95 17.84
CA ASN A 37 1.90 -13.18 16.62
C ASN A 37 2.72 -13.89 15.52
N ASP A 38 2.06 -14.69 14.69
CA ASP A 38 2.52 -14.96 13.32
C ASP A 38 2.62 -13.62 12.58
N TYR A 39 3.77 -12.95 12.73
CA TYR A 39 4.08 -11.71 12.03
C TYR A 39 4.21 -12.00 10.53
N GLN A 40 3.08 -11.95 9.82
CA GLN A 40 3.08 -11.90 8.36
C GLN A 40 3.99 -10.76 7.92
N CYS A 41 5.11 -11.11 7.29
CA CYS A 41 6.13 -10.17 6.85
C CYS A 41 5.57 -9.07 5.95
N ILE A 42 4.55 -9.41 5.15
CA ILE A 42 3.86 -8.49 4.25
C ILE A 42 2.39 -8.47 4.65
N GLN A 43 1.86 -7.28 4.96
CA GLN A 43 0.45 -7.06 5.27
C GLN A 43 -0.13 -6.03 4.31
N VAL A 44 -1.23 -6.37 3.64
CA VAL A 44 -1.92 -5.50 2.69
C VAL A 44 -3.16 -4.89 3.34
N PHE A 45 -3.14 -3.57 3.54
CA PHE A 45 -4.26 -2.83 4.11
C PHE A 45 -5.13 -2.21 3.01
N ASN A 46 -6.38 -2.66 2.92
CA ASN A 46 -7.40 -2.05 2.08
C ASN A 46 -7.75 -0.63 2.58
N ALA A 47 -7.90 0.33 1.66
CA ALA A 47 -8.25 1.72 1.98
C ALA A 47 -9.59 1.87 2.73
N PHE A 48 -10.53 0.94 2.53
CA PHE A 48 -11.82 0.96 3.24
C PHE A 48 -11.71 0.42 4.68
N ASP A 49 -10.77 -0.51 4.92
CA ASP A 49 -10.59 -1.22 6.19
C ASP A 49 -9.53 -0.55 7.10
N GLN A 50 -8.80 0.46 6.60
CA GLN A 50 -7.82 1.21 7.39
C GLN A 50 -8.46 1.88 8.62
N PRO A 51 -7.91 1.65 9.84
CA PRO A 51 -8.44 2.24 11.07
C PRO A 51 -8.36 3.77 11.05
N LYS A 52 -9.39 4.45 11.57
CA LYS A 52 -9.36 5.92 11.67
C LYS A 52 -8.50 6.34 12.85
N LEU A 53 -7.44 7.10 12.60
CA LEU A 53 -6.65 7.74 13.66
C LEU A 53 -7.21 9.12 14.00
N ILE A 54 -7.74 9.28 15.22
CA ILE A 54 -8.18 10.57 15.74
C ILE A 54 -7.03 11.23 16.50
N PHE A 55 -6.67 12.45 16.13
CA PHE A 55 -5.64 13.22 16.80
C PHE A 55 -6.23 14.07 17.94
N HIS A 56 -5.69 13.92 19.15
CA HIS A 56 -6.08 14.71 20.32
C HIS A 56 -5.08 15.86 20.55
N PRO A 57 -5.46 17.15 20.36
CA PRO A 57 -4.52 18.26 20.43
C PRO A 57 -3.90 18.51 21.82
N SER A 58 -4.60 18.13 22.89
CA SER A 58 -4.19 18.32 24.29
C SER A 58 -3.08 17.36 24.70
N THR A 59 -3.27 16.06 24.46
CA THR A 59 -2.29 14.99 24.75
C THR A 59 -1.23 14.87 23.65
N LYS A 60 -1.54 15.37 22.43
CA LYS A 60 -0.76 15.19 21.21
C LYS A 60 -0.54 13.72 20.83
N THR A 61 -1.50 12.86 21.19
CA THR A 61 -1.57 11.42 20.87
C THR A 61 -2.57 11.14 19.75
N TYR A 62 -2.46 9.95 19.16
CA TYR A 62 -3.47 9.40 18.25
C TYR A 62 -4.18 8.25 18.93
N GLU A 63 -5.50 8.17 18.75
CA GLU A 63 -6.31 7.04 19.16
C GLU A 63 -6.92 6.36 17.94
N VAL A 64 -6.90 5.01 17.95
CA VAL A 64 -7.58 4.19 16.94
C VAL A 64 -9.07 4.23 17.24
N SER A 65 -9.84 4.75 16.28
CA SER A 65 -11.29 4.76 16.31
C SER A 65 -11.83 3.84 15.23
N ALA A 66 -12.49 2.76 15.65
CA ALA A 66 -13.46 2.08 14.82
C ALA A 66 -14.71 2.97 14.75
N ASP A 67 -14.84 3.76 13.68
CA ASP A 67 -15.99 4.66 13.46
C ASP A 67 -17.14 3.87 12.81
N PRO A 68 -18.19 3.47 13.57
CA PRO A 68 -19.30 2.68 13.03
C PRO A 68 -20.22 3.52 12.11
N THR A 69 -20.00 4.84 12.02
CA THR A 69 -20.79 5.75 11.18
C THR A 69 -20.17 5.98 9.81
N ARG A 70 -18.94 5.48 9.58
CA ARG A 70 -18.22 5.51 8.31
C ARG A 70 -19.05 4.82 7.20
N LYS A 71 -19.52 5.62 6.24
CA LYS A 71 -20.36 5.20 5.11
C LYS A 71 -19.95 5.93 3.84
N LEU A 72 -20.18 5.29 2.69
CA LEU A 72 -19.89 5.86 1.36
C LEU A 72 -20.63 7.19 1.13
N HIS A 73 -21.89 7.26 1.57
CA HIS A 73 -22.72 8.46 1.61
C HIS A 73 -22.64 9.10 3.00
N ALA A 74 -21.56 9.86 3.22
CA ALA A 74 -21.25 10.49 4.49
C ALA A 74 -22.10 11.73 4.77
N SER A 75 -22.35 12.04 6.04
CA SER A 75 -23.07 13.25 6.47
C SER A 75 -22.24 14.53 6.29
N SER A 76 -22.89 15.70 6.34
CA SER A 76 -22.22 17.01 6.31
C SER A 76 -21.17 17.19 7.43
N ALA A 77 -21.34 16.51 8.57
CA ALA A 77 -20.36 16.49 9.65
C ALA A 77 -19.03 15.87 9.21
N HIS A 78 -19.04 14.82 8.38
CA HIS A 78 -17.82 14.22 7.84
C HIS A 78 -17.08 15.19 6.90
N ARG A 79 -17.81 15.97 6.09
CA ARG A 79 -17.21 17.01 5.24
C ARG A 79 -16.52 18.10 6.07
N LEU A 80 -17.10 18.48 7.21
CA LEU A 80 -16.46 19.43 8.12
C LEU A 80 -15.24 18.82 8.82
N SER A 81 -15.35 17.55 9.23
CA SER A 81 -14.24 16.80 9.86
C SER A 81 -13.04 16.68 8.92
N LEU A 82 -13.25 16.37 7.64
CA LEU A 82 -12.22 16.32 6.59
C LEU A 82 -11.34 17.57 6.58
N PHE A 83 -11.94 18.77 6.48
CA PHE A 83 -11.15 20.01 6.44
C PHE A 83 -10.41 20.29 7.77
N ARG A 84 -11.03 19.93 8.90
CA ARG A 84 -10.44 20.11 10.24
C ARG A 84 -9.27 19.16 10.49
N GLU A 85 -9.42 17.90 10.09
CA GLU A 85 -8.40 16.84 10.22
C GLU A 85 -7.18 17.16 9.35
N ARG A 86 -7.37 17.59 8.10
CA ARG A 86 -6.28 18.05 7.22
C ARG A 86 -5.50 19.21 7.82
N TYR A 87 -6.19 20.28 8.25
CA TYR A 87 -5.52 21.45 8.86
C TYR A 87 -4.74 21.08 10.13
N ALA A 88 -5.35 20.31 11.03
CA ALA A 88 -4.71 19.87 12.26
C ALA A 88 -3.46 19.01 12.00
N ARG A 89 -3.46 18.20 10.93
CA ARG A 89 -2.34 17.34 10.55
C ARG A 89 -1.17 18.12 9.95
N THR A 90 -1.42 19.02 8.98
CA THR A 90 -0.35 19.87 8.42
C THR A 90 0.33 20.69 9.52
N HIS A 91 -0.46 21.23 10.46
CA HIS A 91 0.06 21.96 11.62
C HIS A 91 0.89 21.07 12.57
N HIS A 92 0.56 19.77 12.71
CA HIS A 92 1.33 18.83 13.55
C HIS A 92 2.64 18.39 12.91
N ILE A 93 2.64 18.09 11.60
CA ILE A 93 3.82 17.70 10.83
C ILE A 93 4.91 18.78 10.89
N ILE A 94 4.53 20.06 10.79
CA ILE A 94 5.45 21.21 10.95
C ILE A 94 6.14 21.24 12.33
N ILE A 95 5.48 20.71 13.36
CA ILE A 95 5.93 20.77 14.76
C ILE A 95 6.69 19.51 15.20
N ARG A 96 6.55 18.39 14.47
CA ARG A 96 7.21 17.11 14.81
C ARG A 96 7.71 16.34 13.59
N SER A 97 9.03 16.37 13.43
CA SER A 97 9.77 15.26 12.81
C SER A 97 10.19 14.28 13.90
N SER A 98 9.89 12.99 13.77
CA SER A 98 10.29 11.97 14.74
C SER A 98 10.59 10.66 14.02
N SER A 99 11.84 10.22 14.11
CA SER A 99 12.47 9.22 13.23
C SER A 99 12.55 7.80 13.80
N HIS A 100 11.85 7.52 14.90
CA HIS A 100 12.08 6.30 15.69
C HIS A 100 11.49 5.00 15.11
N GLN A 101 10.42 5.05 14.30
CA GLN A 101 9.82 3.82 13.74
C GLN A 101 10.62 3.23 12.57
N LEU A 102 11.24 4.10 11.76
CA LEU A 102 12.06 3.73 10.59
C LEU A 102 13.18 2.74 10.96
N THR A 103 13.83 2.95 12.10
CA THR A 103 14.99 2.15 12.54
C THR A 103 14.63 0.68 12.80
N GLN A 104 13.40 0.38 13.23
CA GLN A 104 12.97 -0.99 13.51
C GLN A 104 12.60 -1.75 12.23
N ILE A 105 11.96 -1.08 11.27
CA ILE A 105 11.63 -1.65 9.95
C ILE A 105 12.92 -1.96 9.18
N GLN A 106 13.87 -1.02 9.13
CA GLN A 106 15.18 -1.20 8.48
C GLN A 106 16.03 -2.33 9.08
N GLN A 107 15.76 -2.76 10.31
CA GLN A 107 16.42 -3.92 10.92
C GLN A 107 15.80 -5.24 10.48
N LEU A 108 14.50 -5.26 10.17
CA LEU A 108 13.81 -6.43 9.62
C LEU A 108 14.13 -6.60 8.13
N GLU A 109 14.06 -5.52 7.33
CA GLU A 109 14.37 -5.54 5.89
C GLU A 109 15.77 -6.08 5.57
N ARG A 110 16.77 -5.77 6.41
CA ARG A 110 18.15 -6.28 6.23
C ARG A 110 18.30 -7.79 6.42
N ASN A 111 17.36 -8.45 7.09
CA ASN A 111 17.41 -9.91 7.25
C ASN A 111 16.81 -10.65 6.03
N GLN A 112 16.27 -9.90 5.05
CA GLN A 112 15.58 -10.42 3.87
C GLN A 112 16.19 -9.85 2.58
N GLU A 113 17.49 -10.09 2.38
CA GLU A 113 18.28 -9.54 1.26
C GLU A 113 17.77 -9.94 -0.15
N LEU A 114 16.89 -10.95 -0.25
CA LEU A 114 16.35 -11.46 -1.52
C LEU A 114 14.94 -10.95 -1.86
N ASP A 115 14.29 -10.21 -0.95
CA ASP A 115 12.95 -9.70 -1.18
C ASP A 115 12.96 -8.67 -2.31
N CYS A 116 12.11 -8.90 -3.31
CA CYS A 116 11.94 -7.99 -4.44
C CYS A 116 10.48 -7.93 -4.88
N PHE A 117 10.03 -6.71 -5.19
CA PHE A 117 8.68 -6.41 -5.64
C PHE A 117 8.72 -6.02 -7.11
N VAL A 118 7.89 -6.68 -7.92
CA VAL A 118 7.76 -6.38 -9.35
C VAL A 118 6.52 -5.51 -9.55
N VAL A 119 6.70 -4.31 -10.10
CA VAL A 119 5.63 -3.31 -10.27
C VAL A 119 5.37 -3.06 -11.74
N LEU A 120 4.12 -3.27 -12.17
CA LEU A 120 3.61 -3.04 -13.52
C LEU A 120 2.45 -2.03 -13.46
N SER A 121 2.30 -1.20 -14.50
CA SER A 121 1.18 -0.25 -14.64
C SER A 121 0.49 -0.39 -15.99
N ASP A 122 -0.81 -0.13 -16.03
CA ASP A 122 -1.65 -0.17 -17.24
C ASP A 122 -1.49 -1.50 -18.00
N VAL A 123 -1.67 -2.61 -17.26
CA VAL A 123 -1.54 -3.97 -17.77
C VAL A 123 -2.82 -4.38 -18.52
N HIS A 124 -2.93 -3.97 -19.79
CA HIS A 124 -4.07 -4.32 -20.66
C HIS A 124 -4.15 -5.83 -20.96
N LEU A 125 -4.94 -6.57 -20.17
CA LEU A 125 -5.10 -8.03 -20.29
C LEU A 125 -5.81 -8.47 -21.58
N ASP A 126 -6.48 -7.55 -22.26
CA ASP A 126 -7.14 -7.81 -23.54
C ASP A 126 -6.19 -7.81 -24.74
N GLU A 127 -4.98 -7.26 -24.58
CA GLU A 127 -3.99 -7.22 -25.65
C GLU A 127 -3.19 -8.53 -25.61
N PRO A 128 -3.25 -9.39 -26.65
CA PRO A 128 -2.56 -10.68 -26.64
C PRO A 128 -1.03 -10.51 -26.59
N ALA A 129 -0.51 -9.37 -27.04
CA ALA A 129 0.90 -9.01 -26.88
C ALA A 129 1.29 -8.81 -25.41
N VAL A 130 0.46 -8.14 -24.60
CA VAL A 130 0.68 -7.98 -23.15
C VAL A 130 0.64 -9.33 -22.46
N MET A 131 -0.33 -10.19 -22.79
CA MET A 131 -0.43 -11.54 -22.23
C MET A 131 0.80 -12.41 -22.55
N ALA A 132 1.34 -12.35 -23.77
CA ALA A 132 2.58 -13.05 -24.13
C ALA A 132 3.81 -12.50 -23.37
N ARG A 133 3.86 -11.20 -23.08
CA ARG A 133 4.93 -10.56 -22.30
C ARG A 133 4.84 -10.93 -20.82
N LEU A 134 3.63 -11.08 -20.28
CA LEU A 134 3.41 -11.62 -18.93
C LEU A 134 3.88 -13.08 -18.83
N ASP A 135 3.59 -13.92 -19.83
CA ASP A 135 4.09 -15.31 -19.89
C ASP A 135 5.63 -15.36 -19.87
N ALA A 136 6.29 -14.55 -20.70
CA ALA A 136 7.75 -14.43 -20.73
C ALA A 136 8.32 -13.91 -19.40
N LEU A 137 7.68 -12.90 -18.79
CA LEU A 137 8.10 -12.33 -17.50
C LEU A 137 8.00 -13.36 -16.37
N PHE A 138 6.90 -14.08 -16.26
CA PHE A 138 6.75 -15.12 -15.23
C PHE A 138 7.71 -16.29 -15.47
N SER A 139 7.95 -16.69 -16.73
CA SER A 139 8.97 -17.69 -17.06
C SER A 139 10.39 -17.27 -16.63
N GLY A 140 10.74 -15.98 -16.76
CA GLY A 140 12.03 -15.45 -16.32
C GLY A 140 12.18 -15.38 -14.80
N TYR A 141 11.08 -15.18 -14.07
CA TYR A 141 11.07 -15.05 -12.61
C TYR A 141 10.78 -16.34 -11.85
N GLU A 142 10.29 -17.41 -12.50
CA GLU A 142 10.06 -18.73 -11.88
C GLU A 142 11.25 -19.27 -11.06
N PRO A 143 12.53 -19.17 -11.47
CA PRO A 143 13.65 -19.64 -10.65
C PRO A 143 14.02 -18.72 -9.47
N PHE A 144 13.60 -17.45 -9.50
CA PHE A 144 13.95 -16.44 -8.48
C PHE A 144 12.82 -16.18 -7.47
N THR A 145 11.57 -16.44 -7.87
CA THR A 145 10.33 -16.26 -7.09
C THR A 145 10.27 -14.96 -6.27
N PRO A 146 10.01 -13.79 -6.90
CA PRO A 146 9.81 -12.51 -6.21
C PRO A 146 8.73 -12.60 -5.13
N THR A 147 8.81 -11.81 -4.06
CA THR A 147 7.85 -11.89 -2.95
C THR A 147 6.50 -11.25 -3.26
N LEU A 148 6.45 -10.23 -4.12
CA LEU A 148 5.23 -9.51 -4.47
C LEU A 148 5.22 -9.03 -5.94
N PHE A 149 4.14 -9.35 -6.65
CA PHE A 149 3.79 -8.75 -7.94
C PHE A 149 2.67 -7.73 -7.73
N ILE A 150 2.93 -6.46 -8.07
CA ILE A 150 1.96 -5.37 -8.05
C ILE A 150 1.54 -5.07 -9.48
N LEU A 151 0.34 -5.51 -9.87
CA LEU A 151 -0.26 -5.21 -11.16
C LEU A 151 -1.23 -4.04 -10.98
N MET A 152 -0.83 -2.86 -11.43
CA MET A 152 -1.68 -1.68 -11.45
C MET A 152 -2.42 -1.61 -12.80
N GLY A 153 -3.73 -1.39 -12.74
CA GLY A 153 -4.55 -1.13 -13.91
C GLY A 153 -4.24 0.25 -14.52
N ASN A 154 -4.84 0.60 -15.67
CA ASN A 154 -6.01 -0.06 -16.29
C ASN A 154 -5.75 -1.51 -16.73
N PHE A 155 -6.71 -2.41 -16.48
CA PHE A 155 -6.64 -3.82 -16.92
C PHE A 155 -7.23 -4.05 -18.32
N THR A 156 -7.87 -3.04 -18.92
CA THR A 156 -8.37 -3.09 -20.30
C THR A 156 -8.10 -1.80 -21.07
N SER A 157 -7.71 -1.95 -22.34
CA SER A 157 -7.45 -0.87 -23.31
C SER A 157 -8.62 0.07 -23.59
N SER A 158 -9.86 -0.34 -23.29
CA SER A 158 -11.04 0.52 -23.32
C SER A 158 -11.86 0.39 -22.04
N PRO A 159 -12.53 1.46 -21.57
CA PRO A 159 -13.26 1.45 -20.30
C PRO A 159 -14.36 0.37 -20.23
N VAL A 160 -14.53 -0.23 -19.05
CA VAL A 160 -15.58 -1.22 -18.81
C VAL A 160 -16.92 -0.51 -18.58
N GLY A 161 -17.87 -0.72 -19.49
CA GLY A 161 -19.15 -0.03 -19.51
C GLY A 161 -20.22 -0.68 -18.65
N TYR A 162 -20.96 0.16 -17.90
CA TYR A 162 -22.11 -0.25 -17.08
C TYR A 162 -23.45 -0.24 -17.85
N GLY A 163 -23.43 -0.09 -19.17
CA GLY A 163 -24.59 -0.33 -20.04
C GLY A 163 -25.54 0.86 -20.28
N TYR A 164 -25.30 2.02 -19.66
CA TYR A 164 -26.07 3.24 -19.94
C TYR A 164 -25.15 4.42 -20.26
N GLY A 165 -25.35 5.07 -21.41
CA GLY A 165 -24.57 6.25 -21.83
C GLY A 165 -23.10 5.99 -22.20
N THR A 166 -22.61 4.76 -22.12
CA THR A 166 -21.22 4.39 -22.46
C THR A 166 -21.07 4.18 -23.98
N PRO A 167 -19.94 4.59 -24.58
CA PRO A 167 -19.70 4.42 -26.02
C PRO A 167 -19.70 2.93 -26.42
N ALA A 168 -20.05 2.64 -27.68
CA ALA A 168 -20.18 1.27 -28.18
C ALA A 168 -18.87 0.45 -28.17
N SER A 169 -17.72 1.10 -27.91
CA SER A 169 -16.40 0.49 -27.72
C SER A 169 -16.10 0.07 -26.27
N SER A 170 -16.99 0.36 -25.31
CA SER A 170 -16.82 -0.03 -23.91
C SER A 170 -17.00 -1.53 -23.70
N LYS A 171 -16.06 -2.17 -23.01
CA LYS A 171 -16.10 -3.62 -22.76
C LYS A 171 -17.12 -3.96 -21.68
N THR A 172 -17.67 -5.17 -21.72
CA THR A 172 -18.58 -5.64 -20.68
C THR A 172 -17.79 -6.24 -19.52
N ILE A 173 -18.28 -6.12 -18.28
CA ILE A 173 -17.66 -6.76 -17.10
C ILE A 173 -17.46 -8.28 -17.25
N ARG A 174 -18.29 -8.95 -18.07
CA ARG A 174 -18.11 -10.36 -18.47
C ARG A 174 -16.82 -10.61 -19.26
N THR A 175 -16.46 -9.68 -20.15
CA THR A 175 -15.23 -9.73 -20.95
C THR A 175 -14.01 -9.51 -20.07
N LEU A 176 -14.06 -8.54 -19.14
CA LEU A 176 -13.00 -8.37 -18.14
C LEU A 176 -12.81 -9.64 -17.29
N LYS A 177 -13.91 -10.25 -16.83
CA LYS A 177 -13.83 -11.50 -16.07
C LYS A 177 -13.10 -12.59 -16.87
N GLN A 178 -13.45 -12.76 -18.14
CA GLN A 178 -12.76 -13.70 -19.02
C GLN A 178 -11.25 -13.44 -19.08
N HIS A 179 -10.81 -12.19 -19.21
CA HIS A 179 -9.37 -11.85 -19.20
C HIS A 179 -8.67 -12.15 -17.86
N PHE A 180 -9.37 -12.04 -16.74
CA PHE A 180 -8.85 -12.50 -15.44
C PHE A 180 -8.84 -14.03 -15.32
N ASP A 181 -9.81 -14.74 -15.90
CA ASP A 181 -9.83 -16.20 -15.99
C ASP A 181 -8.67 -16.70 -16.91
N ASP A 182 -8.37 -15.98 -17.99
CA ASP A 182 -7.22 -16.21 -18.89
C ASP A 182 -5.88 -15.96 -18.16
N LEU A 183 -5.76 -14.86 -17.41
CA LEU A 183 -4.58 -14.56 -16.57
C LEU A 183 -4.38 -15.60 -15.46
N ALA A 184 -5.46 -16.05 -14.81
CA ALA A 184 -5.38 -17.11 -13.81
C ALA A 184 -4.90 -18.43 -14.43
N THR A 185 -5.36 -18.76 -15.64
CA THR A 185 -4.88 -19.93 -16.40
C THR A 185 -3.38 -19.83 -16.72
N LEU A 186 -2.90 -18.62 -17.05
CA LEU A 186 -1.49 -18.34 -17.29
C LEU A 186 -0.66 -18.45 -16.00
N LEU A 187 -1.14 -17.95 -14.87
CA LEU A 187 -0.47 -18.10 -13.57
C LEU A 187 -0.39 -19.56 -13.10
N LEU A 188 -1.41 -20.38 -13.39
CA LEU A 188 -1.41 -21.82 -13.07
C LEU A 188 -0.33 -22.63 -13.81
N LYS A 189 0.28 -22.07 -14.87
CA LYS A 189 1.46 -22.64 -15.55
C LYS A 189 2.72 -22.61 -14.66
N TYR A 190 2.78 -21.69 -13.69
CA TYR A 190 3.96 -21.37 -12.88
C TYR A 190 3.68 -21.57 -11.36
N PRO A 191 3.50 -22.82 -10.89
CA PRO A 191 3.08 -23.09 -9.52
C PRO A 191 4.07 -22.58 -8.46
N ALA A 192 5.38 -22.53 -8.77
CA ALA A 192 6.40 -22.02 -7.85
C ALA A 192 6.23 -20.51 -7.54
N LEU A 193 5.69 -19.73 -8.49
CA LEU A 193 5.32 -18.34 -8.26
C LEU A 193 4.02 -18.26 -7.44
N VAL A 194 3.01 -19.07 -7.74
CA VAL A 194 1.72 -19.05 -7.01
C VAL A 194 1.88 -19.46 -5.54
N GLU A 195 2.85 -20.33 -5.21
CA GLU A 195 3.14 -20.76 -3.83
C GLU A 195 3.92 -19.72 -3.01
N LYS A 196 4.85 -18.98 -3.64
CA LYS A 196 5.81 -18.10 -2.94
C LYS A 196 5.60 -16.60 -3.14
N SER A 197 4.94 -16.21 -4.22
CA SER A 197 4.75 -14.81 -4.62
C SER A 197 3.31 -14.38 -4.35
N GLN A 198 3.15 -13.25 -3.65
CA GLN A 198 1.84 -12.62 -3.51
C GLN A 198 1.52 -11.81 -4.78
N PHE A 199 0.26 -11.82 -5.22
CA PHE A 199 -0.23 -11.01 -6.34
C PHE A 199 -1.21 -9.94 -5.83
N LEU A 200 -0.88 -8.68 -6.08
CA LEU A 200 -1.67 -7.50 -5.68
C LEU A 200 -2.19 -6.78 -6.93
N PHE A 201 -3.51 -6.75 -7.08
CA PHE A 201 -4.19 -6.06 -8.18
C PHE A 201 -4.72 -4.71 -7.71
N VAL A 202 -4.25 -3.62 -8.33
CA VAL A 202 -4.65 -2.24 -8.00
C VAL A 202 -5.48 -1.67 -9.16
N PRO A 203 -6.81 -1.47 -9.03
CA PRO A 203 -7.64 -1.07 -10.16
C PRO A 203 -7.32 0.35 -10.65
N GLY A 204 -7.21 0.53 -11.96
CA GLY A 204 -6.94 1.78 -12.69
C GLY A 204 -8.21 2.59 -13.03
N PRO A 205 -8.05 3.85 -13.49
CA PRO A 205 -9.14 4.82 -13.71
C PRO A 205 -10.39 4.29 -14.42
N ASP A 206 -10.23 3.41 -15.40
CA ASP A 206 -11.27 2.95 -16.32
C ASP A 206 -11.75 1.49 -16.06
N ASP A 207 -11.22 0.87 -15.00
CA ASP A 207 -11.64 -0.44 -14.50
C ASP A 207 -12.97 -0.36 -13.72
N PRO A 208 -13.76 -1.46 -13.65
CA PRO A 208 -15.08 -1.45 -13.05
C PRO A 208 -15.04 -1.23 -11.53
N GLY A 209 -15.37 0.00 -11.13
CA GLY A 209 -15.57 0.46 -9.78
C GLY A 209 -16.27 1.82 -9.80
N ALA A 210 -16.50 2.44 -8.63
CA ALA A 210 -17.18 3.74 -8.56
C ALA A 210 -16.45 4.81 -9.40
N PRO A 211 -17.08 5.40 -10.43
CA PRO A 211 -16.36 6.23 -11.40
C PRO A 211 -15.97 7.59 -10.82
N HIS A 212 -14.73 7.99 -11.06
CA HIS A 212 -14.16 9.32 -10.83
C HIS A 212 -14.17 9.89 -9.39
N VAL A 213 -14.45 9.07 -8.36
CA VAL A 213 -14.24 9.44 -6.96
C VAL A 213 -12.95 8.82 -6.44
N LEU A 214 -12.13 9.61 -5.73
CA LEU A 214 -10.81 9.22 -5.27
C LEU A 214 -10.82 8.07 -4.25
N PRO A 215 -9.77 7.21 -4.22
CA PRO A 215 -8.39 7.41 -4.75
C PRO A 215 -8.18 7.34 -6.29
N ARG A 216 -6.99 7.75 -6.82
CA ARG A 216 -6.50 7.87 -8.26
C ARG A 216 -6.58 9.27 -8.95
N HIS A 217 -5.52 9.90 -9.48
CA HIS A 217 -4.06 9.63 -9.53
C HIS A 217 -3.28 11.01 -9.50
N PRO A 218 -2.12 11.34 -10.15
CA PRO A 218 -1.23 12.39 -9.62
C PRO A 218 -1.44 13.80 -10.21
N VAL A 219 -1.00 14.80 -9.47
CA VAL A 219 -0.45 16.05 -10.04
C VAL A 219 1.02 16.09 -9.61
N CYS A 220 1.94 16.09 -10.58
CA CYS A 220 3.38 16.01 -10.29
C CYS A 220 3.90 17.26 -9.57
N LEU A 221 3.99 17.13 -8.25
CA LEU A 221 5.00 17.73 -7.40
C LEU A 221 5.16 16.77 -6.21
N VAL A 222 6.18 15.90 -6.27
CA VAL A 222 6.57 15.01 -5.15
C VAL A 222 6.72 15.84 -3.87
N LYS A 223 7.33 17.03 -4.01
CA LYS A 223 7.41 18.02 -2.94
C LYS A 223 6.04 18.42 -2.38
N THR A 224 5.04 18.72 -3.21
CA THR A 224 3.69 19.07 -2.74
C THR A 224 2.98 17.88 -2.07
N LEU A 225 3.18 16.66 -2.57
CA LEU A 225 2.64 15.46 -1.92
C LEU A 225 3.23 15.27 -0.51
N VAL A 226 4.56 15.35 -0.38
CA VAL A 226 5.27 15.23 0.91
C VAL A 226 4.96 16.41 1.84
N ASP A 227 5.05 17.66 1.36
CA ASP A 227 4.77 18.88 2.13
C ASP A 227 3.32 18.91 2.68
N GLN A 228 2.36 18.37 1.93
CA GLN A 228 0.93 18.34 2.33
C GLN A 228 0.55 17.08 3.11
N GLY A 229 1.36 16.02 3.08
CA GLY A 229 1.07 14.74 3.72
C GLY A 229 -0.24 14.09 3.22
N HIS A 230 -0.62 14.33 1.95
CA HIS A 230 -1.93 13.92 1.41
C HIS A 230 -1.85 13.56 -0.08
N LEU A 231 -2.36 12.39 -0.49
CA LEU A 231 -2.32 11.88 -1.86
C LEU A 231 -3.14 12.72 -2.86
N CYS A 232 -4.18 13.40 -2.37
CA CYS A 232 -4.91 14.42 -3.13
C CYS A 232 -5.07 15.74 -2.34
N PRO A 233 -4.12 16.68 -2.44
CA PRO A 233 -4.17 17.99 -1.80
C PRO A 233 -5.00 19.02 -2.60
N LEU A 234 -5.99 18.56 -3.37
CA LEU A 234 -6.83 19.40 -4.24
C LEU A 234 -8.21 19.69 -3.62
N PRO A 235 -8.88 20.78 -4.03
CA PRO A 235 -10.26 21.06 -3.63
C PRO A 235 -11.23 19.95 -4.07
N ILE A 236 -12.23 19.64 -3.24
CA ILE A 236 -13.26 18.62 -3.51
C ILE A 236 -14.00 18.88 -4.84
N ALA A 237 -14.14 20.15 -5.23
CA ALA A 237 -14.76 20.55 -6.50
C ALA A 237 -13.91 20.21 -7.74
N ALA A 238 -12.58 20.11 -7.60
CA ALA A 238 -11.67 19.69 -8.66
C ALA A 238 -11.46 18.17 -8.66
N ARG A 239 -11.49 17.53 -7.49
CA ARG A 239 -11.42 16.07 -7.33
C ARG A 239 -12.33 15.58 -6.20
N PRO A 240 -13.45 14.89 -6.50
CA PRO A 240 -14.31 14.28 -5.50
C PRO A 240 -13.60 13.23 -4.64
N ILE A 241 -13.88 13.23 -3.34
CA ILE A 241 -13.35 12.28 -2.34
C ILE A 241 -14.52 11.81 -1.48
N HIS A 242 -14.56 10.52 -1.12
CA HIS A 242 -15.48 10.02 -0.11
C HIS A 242 -15.12 10.57 1.28
N TRP A 243 -15.92 11.49 1.82
CA TRP A 243 -15.54 12.28 3.01
C TRP A 243 -15.24 11.45 4.26
N ALA A 244 -15.87 10.28 4.43
CA ALA A 244 -15.62 9.37 5.55
C ALA A 244 -14.32 8.55 5.45
N TYR A 245 -13.69 8.55 4.26
CA TYR A 245 -12.48 7.79 3.93
C TYR A 245 -11.29 8.71 3.57
N ASP A 246 -11.37 10.02 3.84
CA ASP A 246 -10.25 10.96 3.63
C ASP A 246 -8.98 10.51 4.37
N SER A 247 -9.14 9.85 5.53
CA SER A 247 -8.02 9.30 6.30
C SER A 247 -7.16 8.31 5.51
N ALA A 248 -7.73 7.59 4.54
CA ALA A 248 -7.00 6.63 3.72
C ALA A 248 -6.17 7.28 2.58
N LEU A 249 -6.37 8.58 2.34
CA LEU A 249 -5.56 9.38 1.42
C LEU A 249 -4.42 10.13 2.11
N GLN A 250 -4.30 10.02 3.44
CA GLN A 250 -3.34 10.78 4.23
C GLN A 250 -2.03 10.00 4.40
N MET A 251 -0.91 10.59 4.00
CA MET A 251 0.44 10.03 4.17
C MET A 251 1.01 10.43 5.53
N PHE A 252 0.48 9.83 6.60
CA PHE A 252 1.05 9.97 7.94
C PHE A 252 0.87 8.65 8.74
N PRO A 253 1.96 8.02 9.22
CA PRO A 253 3.36 8.39 9.00
C PRO A 253 3.72 8.43 7.51
N LEU A 254 4.77 9.19 7.15
CA LEU A 254 5.20 9.29 5.76
C LEU A 254 5.70 7.89 5.31
N PRO A 255 5.17 7.31 4.23
CA PRO A 255 5.64 6.02 3.73
C PRO A 255 7.02 6.14 3.08
N ASP A 256 7.82 5.08 3.20
CA ASP A 256 9.16 4.99 2.60
C ASP A 256 9.14 5.04 1.07
N VAL A 257 8.10 4.46 0.45
CA VAL A 257 7.90 4.40 -1.01
C VAL A 257 6.47 4.79 -1.38
N VAL A 258 6.34 5.61 -2.43
CA VAL A 258 5.05 6.03 -3.00
C VAL A 258 5.01 5.73 -4.51
N CYS A 259 4.33 4.64 -4.88
CA CYS A 259 4.08 4.23 -6.27
C CYS A 259 3.00 5.10 -6.95
N VAL A 260 3.23 6.42 -7.03
CA VAL A 260 2.30 7.41 -7.62
C VAL A 260 3.03 8.50 -8.43
N SER A 261 4.34 8.72 -8.21
CA SER A 261 5.05 9.84 -8.87
C SER A 261 6.57 9.68 -9.02
N VAL A 262 7.23 8.84 -8.20
CA VAL A 262 8.68 8.56 -8.32
C VAL A 262 8.92 7.19 -8.98
N PHE A 263 8.02 6.23 -8.77
CA PHE A 263 8.11 4.85 -9.25
C PHE A 263 6.91 4.47 -10.14
N HIS A 264 6.57 5.29 -11.13
CA HIS A 264 5.63 4.88 -12.18
C HIS A 264 6.45 4.18 -13.27
N PRO A 265 6.32 2.85 -13.50
CA PRO A 265 7.07 2.13 -14.54
C PRO A 265 6.80 2.61 -15.99
N GLY A 266 5.86 3.53 -16.18
CA GLY A 266 5.23 3.78 -17.47
C GLY A 266 4.12 2.75 -17.75
N PRO A 267 3.31 2.97 -18.80
CA PRO A 267 2.28 2.04 -19.21
C PRO A 267 2.88 0.79 -19.89
N PHE A 268 2.74 -0.38 -19.26
CA PHE A 268 3.34 -1.64 -19.70
C PHE A 268 2.93 -2.04 -21.13
N TYR A 269 1.73 -1.68 -21.58
CA TYR A 269 1.28 -1.96 -22.95
C TYR A 269 2.07 -1.21 -24.04
N VAL A 270 2.80 -0.14 -23.72
CA VAL A 270 3.50 0.70 -24.71
C VAL A 270 4.89 0.17 -25.04
N ASP A 271 5.68 -0.14 -24.02
CA ASP A 271 7.10 -0.49 -24.15
C ASP A 271 7.50 -1.76 -23.40
N TYR A 272 6.58 -2.39 -22.66
CA TYR A 272 6.80 -3.55 -21.80
C TYR A 272 7.83 -3.31 -20.70
N SER A 273 7.97 -2.05 -20.27
CA SER A 273 8.79 -1.66 -19.11
C SER A 273 8.06 -1.91 -17.79
N PHE A 274 8.80 -2.40 -16.81
CA PHE A 274 8.35 -2.63 -15.43
C PHE A 274 9.44 -2.20 -14.45
N VAL A 275 9.07 -1.99 -13.18
CA VAL A 275 10.02 -1.61 -12.13
C VAL A 275 10.21 -2.78 -11.16
N LEU A 276 11.46 -3.13 -10.93
CA LEU A 276 11.88 -4.04 -9.86
C LEU A 276 12.34 -3.19 -8.66
N TYR A 277 11.62 -3.26 -7.54
CA TYR A 277 12.00 -2.60 -6.29
C TYR A 277 12.55 -3.62 -5.29
N ARG A 278 13.67 -3.29 -4.63
CA ARG A 278 14.27 -4.10 -3.55
C ARG A 278 14.20 -3.32 -2.24
N PRO A 279 13.39 -3.74 -1.25
CA PRO A 279 13.26 -3.04 0.03
C PRO A 279 14.58 -2.93 0.79
N ALA A 280 15.31 -4.05 0.92
CA ALA A 280 16.55 -4.15 1.72
C ALA A 280 17.65 -3.13 1.32
N SER A 281 17.71 -2.76 0.03
CA SER A 281 18.64 -1.76 -0.51
C SER A 281 17.99 -0.41 -0.84
N ASN A 282 16.66 -0.30 -0.74
CA ASN A 282 15.86 0.83 -1.23
C ASN A 282 16.25 1.26 -2.67
N THR A 283 16.41 0.28 -3.56
CA THR A 283 16.77 0.49 -4.96
C THR A 283 15.63 0.08 -5.88
N ALA A 284 15.32 0.91 -6.86
CA ALA A 284 14.46 0.55 -7.99
C ALA A 284 15.26 0.49 -9.29
N GLU A 285 15.03 -0.56 -10.07
CA GLU A 285 15.59 -0.77 -11.39
C GLU A 285 14.45 -0.85 -12.41
N VAL A 286 14.57 -0.12 -13.53
CA VAL A 286 13.63 -0.24 -14.65
C VAL A 286 14.14 -1.34 -15.56
N SER A 287 13.30 -2.31 -15.85
CA SER A 287 13.57 -3.47 -16.70
C SER A 287 12.52 -3.57 -17.80
N ARG A 288 12.86 -4.21 -18.92
CA ARG A 288 11.98 -4.37 -20.08
C ARG A 288 11.84 -5.85 -20.43
N VAL A 289 10.64 -6.27 -20.82
CA VAL A 289 10.41 -7.61 -21.35
C VAL A 289 10.61 -7.60 -22.87
N ASP A 290 11.77 -8.03 -23.33
CA ASP A 290 12.02 -8.34 -24.74
C ASP A 290 11.73 -9.84 -25.01
N ILE A 291 11.35 -10.15 -26.26
CA ILE A 291 11.01 -11.49 -26.76
C ILE A 291 11.57 -11.48 -28.18
N ASP A 292 12.49 -12.41 -28.45
CA ASP A 292 13.12 -12.64 -29.75
C ASP A 292 12.18 -13.34 -30.75
#